data_AF-A0A9P5BFS9-F1
#
_entry.id   AF-A0A9P5BFS9-F1
#
_cell.length_a   1.000
_cell.length_b   1.000
_cell.length_c   1.000
_cell.angle_alpha   90.00
_cell.angle_beta   90.00
_cell.angle_gamma   90.00
#
_symmetry.space_group_name_H-M   'P 1'
#
loop_
_entity.id
_entity.type
_entity.pdbx_description
1 polymer ?
#
loop_
_entity_poly.entity_id
_entity_poly.type
_entity_poly.pdbx_seq_one_letter_code
_entity_poly.pdbx_strand_id
1 'polypeptide(L)'
;MKPVFAPALLFLSLSSAQYGGQIKVKDDGCPQFTAGEKSQPLSWVKGNNICADHSDICLDGKCFMAFQALVTGTDSRTPAKMGACPTDDCSSDCQTWDVESQSNSISVDCAEFTGQHYFYLASVHITYNHCVVGFLQQTGGKLEWIKLADWGIRGNSHFLHAEKNNMQIADIVDTWIQEKSFNGTKSA
;
A
#
# COMPACT_ATOMS: atom_id res chain seq x y z
N MET A 1 -53.59 18.83 -7.34
CA MET A 1 -52.32 18.77 -6.60
C MET A 1 -51.70 17.40 -6.85
N LYS A 2 -50.54 17.33 -7.50
CA LYS A 2 -49.76 16.09 -7.67
C LYS A 2 -48.55 16.18 -6.73
N PRO A 3 -48.20 15.12 -5.97
CA PRO A 3 -47.01 15.16 -5.14
C PRO A 3 -45.79 15.02 -6.05
N VAL A 4 -44.82 15.91 -5.87
CA VAL A 4 -43.50 15.80 -6.47
C VAL A 4 -42.67 14.94 -5.52
N PHE A 5 -42.35 13.71 -5.93
CA PHE A 5 -41.34 12.89 -5.26
C PHE A 5 -39.96 13.41 -5.68
N ALA A 6 -39.24 14.04 -4.76
CA ALA A 6 -37.82 14.29 -4.92
C ALA A 6 -37.07 12.99 -4.58
N PRO A 7 -36.23 12.44 -5.47
CA PRO A 7 -35.38 11.32 -5.11
C PRO A 7 -34.30 11.89 -4.18
N ALA A 8 -34.33 11.48 -2.91
CA ALA A 8 -33.19 11.67 -2.04
C ALA A 8 -32.04 10.81 -2.59
N LEU A 9 -31.14 11.42 -3.37
CA LEU A 9 -29.84 10.84 -3.63
C LEU A 9 -29.10 10.78 -2.29
N LEU A 10 -29.12 9.60 -1.67
CA LEU A 10 -28.18 9.23 -0.62
C LEU A 10 -26.78 9.15 -1.27
N PHE A 11 -26.05 10.26 -1.26
CA PHE A 11 -24.61 10.25 -1.42
C PHE A 11 -24.02 9.57 -0.17
N LEU A 12 -23.81 8.26 -0.24
CA LEU A 12 -22.88 7.58 0.65
C LEU A 12 -21.48 8.10 0.29
N SER A 13 -21.04 9.18 0.95
CA SER A 13 -19.63 9.53 0.95
C SER A 13 -18.89 8.40 1.67
N LEU A 14 -18.30 7.48 0.92
CA LEU A 14 -17.22 6.64 1.45
C LEU A 14 -16.09 7.60 1.83
N SER A 15 -16.06 8.03 3.09
CA SER A 15 -14.93 8.77 3.64
C SER A 15 -13.77 7.79 3.79
N SER A 16 -13.05 7.53 2.69
CA SER A 16 -11.79 6.79 2.71
C SER A 16 -10.85 7.48 3.69
N ALA A 17 -10.23 6.73 4.60
CA ALA A 17 -9.28 7.35 5.51
C ALA A 17 -8.09 7.92 4.70
N GLN A 18 -7.72 9.15 4.98
CA GLN A 18 -6.57 9.83 4.37
C GLN A 18 -5.54 10.13 5.44
N TYR A 19 -4.28 9.89 5.09
CA TYR A 19 -3.13 10.19 5.92
C TYR A 19 -2.39 11.36 5.29
N GLY A 20 -2.24 12.42 6.06
CA GLY A 20 -1.46 13.60 5.69
C GLY A 20 -0.33 13.79 6.69
N GLY A 21 0.88 14.01 6.20
CA GLY A 21 2.07 14.00 7.04
C GLY A 21 3.28 14.62 6.39
N GLN A 22 4.42 14.41 7.04
CA GLN A 22 5.73 14.78 6.52
C GLN A 22 6.71 13.63 6.71
N ILE A 23 7.60 13.52 5.73
CA ILE A 23 8.84 12.78 5.82
C ILE A 23 9.94 13.80 6.09
N LYS A 24 10.83 13.46 7.01
CA LYS A 24 12.04 14.20 7.33
C LYS A 24 13.23 13.31 7.03
N VAL A 25 14.25 13.88 6.41
CA VAL A 25 15.47 13.17 6.06
C VAL A 25 16.67 13.98 6.51
N LYS A 26 17.65 13.26 7.06
CA LYS A 26 18.93 13.78 7.51
C LYS A 26 20.04 12.84 7.07
N ASP A 27 21.17 13.40 6.66
CA ASP A 27 22.28 12.61 6.11
C ASP A 27 23.03 11.85 7.23
N ASP A 28 23.02 12.35 8.47
CA ASP A 28 23.67 11.74 9.64
C ASP A 28 22.85 11.90 10.93
N GLY A 29 22.55 10.76 11.56
CA GLY A 29 21.72 10.62 12.75
C GLY A 29 20.22 10.83 12.53
N CYS A 30 19.42 10.38 13.50
CA CYS A 30 17.95 10.43 13.40
C CYS A 30 17.42 11.87 13.24
N PRO A 31 16.56 12.11 12.24
CA PRO A 31 15.90 13.41 12.07
C PRO A 31 14.93 13.74 13.22
N GLN A 32 14.59 15.00 13.34
CA GLN A 32 13.68 15.61 14.31
C GLN A 32 12.71 16.52 13.55
N PHE A 33 11.42 16.52 13.91
CA PHE A 33 10.40 17.37 13.28
C PHE A 33 10.54 18.87 13.63
N THR A 34 11.68 19.45 13.28
CA THR A 34 12.11 20.83 13.53
C THR A 34 12.43 21.53 12.21
N ALA A 35 12.53 22.86 12.23
CA ALA A 35 12.88 23.64 11.06
C ALA A 35 14.38 23.47 10.74
N GLY A 36 14.71 22.93 9.56
CA GLY A 36 16.08 22.81 9.05
C GLY A 36 16.39 21.49 8.33
N GLU A 37 15.60 20.45 8.56
CA GLU A 37 15.78 19.15 7.91
C GLU A 37 15.11 19.07 6.53
N LYS A 38 15.71 18.27 5.63
CA LYS A 38 15.11 17.98 4.32
C LYS A 38 13.75 17.33 4.54
N SER A 39 12.75 17.73 3.77
CA SER A 39 11.39 17.28 4.00
C SER A 39 10.59 17.15 2.74
N GLN A 40 9.74 16.14 2.69
CA GLN A 40 8.73 15.96 1.66
C GLN A 40 7.36 15.70 2.31
N PRO A 41 6.27 16.21 1.70
CA PRO A 41 4.92 15.92 2.17
C PRO A 41 4.58 14.44 1.94
N LEU A 42 3.93 13.84 2.92
CA LEU A 42 3.37 12.51 2.81
C LEU A 42 1.85 12.64 2.65
N SER A 43 1.31 12.14 1.55
CA SER A 43 -0.12 12.03 1.34
C SER A 43 -0.46 10.62 0.89
N TRP A 44 -1.35 9.97 1.65
CA TRP A 44 -1.70 8.57 1.42
C TRP A 44 -3.20 8.37 1.57
N VAL A 45 -3.82 7.75 0.56
CA VAL A 45 -5.22 7.30 0.65
C VAL A 45 -5.23 5.84 1.06
N LYS A 46 -5.98 5.52 2.12
CA LYS A 46 -6.11 4.16 2.64
C LYS A 46 -6.58 3.20 1.55
N GLY A 47 -5.85 2.09 1.43
CA GLY A 47 -5.97 1.14 0.34
C GLY A 47 -4.73 1.18 -0.54
N ASN A 48 -4.20 2.37 -0.85
CA ASN A 48 -3.10 2.44 -1.79
C ASN A 48 -1.78 1.97 -1.20
N ASN A 49 -0.85 1.54 -2.04
CA ASN A 49 0.56 1.47 -1.64
C ASN A 49 1.18 2.84 -1.90
N ILE A 50 2.14 3.25 -1.10
CA ILE A 50 3.06 4.31 -1.50
C ILE A 50 4.35 3.61 -1.88
N CYS A 51 4.84 3.85 -3.10
CA CYS A 51 6.22 3.61 -3.48
C CYS A 51 6.70 4.92 -4.10
N ALA A 52 7.50 5.68 -3.37
CA ALA A 52 7.89 7.03 -3.75
C ALA A 52 9.41 7.15 -3.77
N ASP A 53 9.94 7.68 -4.88
CA ASP A 53 11.36 8.02 -4.99
C ASP A 53 11.67 9.25 -4.12
N HIS A 54 12.67 9.12 -3.26
CA HIS A 54 13.21 10.16 -2.40
C HIS A 54 14.69 10.45 -2.69
N SER A 55 15.20 10.06 -3.86
CA SER A 55 16.57 10.36 -4.30
C SER A 55 16.91 11.87 -4.20
N ASP A 56 15.94 12.76 -4.39
CA ASP A 56 16.10 14.22 -4.22
C ASP A 56 16.49 14.65 -2.80
N ILE A 57 16.03 13.92 -1.77
CA ILE A 57 16.30 14.25 -0.37
C ILE A 57 17.25 13.24 0.31
N CYS A 58 17.49 12.08 -0.31
CA CYS A 58 18.38 11.01 0.10
C CYS A 58 19.25 10.56 -1.09
N LEU A 59 20.21 11.43 -1.48
CA LEU A 59 20.97 11.34 -2.73
C LEU A 59 21.78 10.06 -2.91
N ASP A 60 22.42 9.57 -1.84
CA ASP A 60 23.26 8.37 -1.90
C ASP A 60 22.50 7.10 -1.45
N GLY A 61 21.20 7.25 -1.17
CA GLY A 61 20.37 6.19 -0.57
C GLY A 61 20.83 5.83 0.84
N LYS A 62 21.71 6.66 1.41
CA LYS A 62 22.29 6.56 2.74
C LYS A 62 21.84 7.78 3.53
N CYS A 63 20.80 7.60 4.32
CA CYS A 63 20.23 8.68 5.12
C CYS A 63 19.41 8.10 6.27
N PHE A 64 19.12 8.94 7.25
CA PHE A 64 18.16 8.67 8.29
C PHE A 64 16.85 9.37 7.95
N MET A 65 15.76 8.62 8.03
CA MET A 65 14.41 9.09 7.76
C MET A 65 13.56 9.01 9.03
N ALA A 66 12.71 10.00 9.24
CA ALA A 66 11.56 9.92 10.11
C ALA A 66 10.32 10.28 9.29
N PHE A 67 9.17 9.70 9.63
CA PHE A 67 7.91 10.18 9.10
C PHE A 67 6.86 10.24 10.19
N GLN A 68 5.92 11.17 10.02
CA GLN A 68 4.75 11.29 10.86
C GLN A 68 3.56 11.64 9.98
N ALA A 69 2.44 10.94 10.16
CA ALA A 69 1.20 11.23 9.46
C ALA A 69 0.01 11.17 10.40
N LEU A 70 -0.98 12.04 10.16
CA LEU A 70 -2.26 12.06 10.85
C LEU A 70 -3.33 11.43 9.97
N VAL A 71 -4.17 10.59 10.57
CA VAL A 71 -5.37 10.00 9.98
C VAL A 71 -6.54 10.96 10.09
N THR A 72 -7.23 11.11 8.97
CA THR A 72 -8.58 11.66 8.91
C THR A 72 -9.52 10.59 8.34
N GLY A 73 -10.72 10.42 8.91
CA GLY A 73 -11.69 9.40 8.51
C GLY A 73 -12.07 8.42 9.63
N THR A 74 -12.91 7.42 9.31
CA THR A 74 -13.55 6.51 10.29
C THR A 74 -12.87 5.16 10.46
N ASP A 75 -11.79 4.86 9.73
CA ASP A 75 -11.13 3.56 9.75
C ASP A 75 -9.69 3.67 10.28
N SER A 76 -9.49 3.17 11.50
CA SER A 76 -8.25 3.29 12.30
C SER A 76 -7.14 2.29 11.97
N ARG A 77 -7.33 1.37 11.00
CA ARG A 77 -6.30 0.37 10.64
C ARG A 77 -5.14 1.01 9.89
N THR A 78 -3.91 0.86 10.39
CA THR A 78 -2.68 1.51 9.88
C THR A 78 -1.73 0.48 9.27
N PRO A 79 -0.81 0.88 8.37
CA PRO A 79 0.25 -0.01 7.91
C PRO A 79 1.11 -0.38 9.10
N ALA A 80 1.41 -1.66 9.27
CA ALA A 80 2.27 -2.13 10.37
C ALA A 80 3.76 -1.88 10.10
N LYS A 81 4.14 -1.75 8.82
CA LYS A 81 5.54 -1.64 8.38
C LYS A 81 5.70 -0.51 7.38
N MET A 82 6.84 0.18 7.51
CA MET A 82 7.42 1.07 6.53
C MET A 82 8.60 0.37 5.87
N GLY A 83 8.82 0.58 4.58
CA GLY A 83 9.92 0.02 3.82
C GLY A 83 10.84 1.07 3.21
N ALA A 84 12.11 0.72 3.06
CA ALA A 84 13.09 1.38 2.22
C ALA A 84 13.52 0.39 1.15
N CYS A 85 13.30 0.72 -0.12
CA CYS A 85 13.46 -0.20 -1.24
C CYS A 85 14.50 0.32 -2.25
N PRO A 86 15.18 -0.60 -2.97
CA PRO A 86 16.29 -0.21 -3.84
C PRO A 86 15.77 0.29 -5.19
N THR A 87 14.54 -0.10 -5.53
CA THR A 87 13.86 0.17 -6.79
C THR A 87 12.41 0.60 -6.53
N ASP A 88 11.79 1.16 -7.57
CA ASP A 88 10.38 1.59 -7.66
C ASP A 88 9.37 0.44 -7.59
N ASP A 89 9.88 -0.77 -7.47
CA ASP A 89 9.17 -2.01 -7.33
C ASP A 89 8.45 -2.12 -5.97
N CYS A 90 9.15 -1.70 -4.91
CA CYS A 90 8.75 -1.77 -3.51
C CYS A 90 8.06 -3.06 -3.01
N SER A 91 8.20 -4.19 -3.72
CA SER A 91 7.45 -5.42 -3.40
C SER A 91 8.31 -6.61 -2.96
N SER A 92 9.63 -6.53 -3.07
CA SER A 92 10.60 -7.43 -2.42
C SER A 92 11.91 -6.69 -2.13
N ASP A 93 12.71 -7.22 -1.20
CA ASP A 93 14.08 -6.73 -0.91
C ASP A 93 14.18 -5.35 -0.24
N CYS A 94 13.08 -4.90 0.37
CA CYS A 94 13.08 -3.68 1.18
C CYS A 94 13.58 -3.94 2.61
N GLN A 95 14.34 -3.00 3.15
CA GLN A 95 14.53 -2.89 4.60
C GLN A 95 13.22 -2.41 5.23
N THR A 96 12.86 -2.89 6.42
CA THR A 96 11.56 -2.55 7.02
C THR A 96 11.66 -2.14 8.49
N TRP A 97 10.81 -1.20 8.88
CA TRP A 97 10.65 -0.72 10.25
C TRP A 97 9.21 -0.83 10.71
N ASP A 98 9.02 -1.07 12.00
CA ASP A 98 7.70 -1.04 12.63
C ASP A 98 7.16 0.38 12.66
N VAL A 99 5.92 0.54 12.20
CA VAL A 99 5.19 1.80 12.28
C VAL A 99 4.48 1.86 13.62
N GLU A 100 4.82 2.88 14.41
CA GLU A 100 4.08 3.17 15.62
C GLU A 100 2.73 3.77 15.27
N SER A 101 1.68 3.29 15.93
CA SER A 101 0.32 3.74 15.71
C SER A 101 -0.27 4.24 17.03
N GLN A 102 -0.70 5.49 17.05
CA GLN A 102 -1.48 6.11 18.14
C GLN A 102 -2.84 6.55 17.57
N SER A 103 -3.83 6.81 18.44
CA SER A 103 -5.25 7.02 18.12
C SER A 103 -5.60 7.49 16.70
N ASN A 104 -4.95 8.57 16.23
CA ASN A 104 -5.11 9.10 14.88
C ASN A 104 -3.77 9.46 14.21
N SER A 105 -2.65 8.89 14.64
CA SER A 105 -1.34 9.19 14.06
C SER A 105 -0.51 7.93 13.85
N ILE A 106 0.35 7.98 12.83
CA ILE A 106 1.38 6.98 12.60
C ILE A 106 2.74 7.65 12.51
N SER A 107 3.78 6.98 13.01
CA SER A 107 5.14 7.49 12.93
C SER A 107 6.19 6.39 12.86
N VAL A 108 7.33 6.76 12.29
CA VAL A 108 8.63 6.12 12.50
C VAL A 108 9.59 7.25 12.84
N ASP A 109 10.19 7.16 14.02
CA ASP A 109 11.05 8.23 14.53
C ASP A 109 12.47 8.18 13.96
N CYS A 110 12.92 6.99 13.54
CA CYS A 110 14.23 6.83 12.92
C CYS A 110 14.34 5.53 12.12
N ALA A 111 14.63 5.66 10.83
CA ALA A 111 14.93 4.56 9.92
C ALA A 111 16.18 4.89 9.11
N GLU A 112 17.17 4.00 9.16
CA GLU A 112 18.42 4.15 8.43
C GLU A 112 18.31 3.47 7.06
N PHE A 113 18.28 4.26 5.99
CA PHE A 113 18.31 3.79 4.62
C PHE A 113 19.77 3.48 4.27
N THR A 114 20.06 2.28 3.74
CA THR A 114 21.40 1.92 3.27
C THR A 114 21.39 1.46 1.82
N GLY A 115 21.66 2.41 0.92
CA GLY A 115 21.61 2.21 -0.54
C GLY A 115 20.18 2.09 -1.08
N GLN A 116 19.19 2.67 -0.39
CA GLN A 116 17.77 2.61 -0.74
C GLN A 116 17.26 4.02 -1.04
N HIS A 117 16.48 4.20 -2.10
CA HIS A 117 15.94 5.51 -2.48
C HIS A 117 14.42 5.58 -2.44
N TYR A 118 13.76 4.43 -2.37
CA TYR A 118 12.31 4.36 -2.43
C TYR A 118 11.71 4.15 -1.06
N PHE A 119 10.80 5.02 -0.68
CA PHE A 119 9.96 4.85 0.50
C PHE A 119 8.74 4.03 0.17
N TYR A 120 8.46 3.04 1.01
CA TYR A 120 7.33 2.15 0.87
C TYR A 120 6.42 2.18 2.08
N LEU A 121 5.11 2.34 1.85
CA LEU A 121 4.07 2.02 2.82
C LEU A 121 3.10 1.01 2.22
N ALA A 122 3.00 -0.13 2.88
CA ALA A 122 2.26 -1.28 2.40
C ALA A 122 0.76 -1.17 2.71
N SER A 123 -0.07 -1.63 1.77
CA SER A 123 -1.51 -1.76 1.96
C SER A 123 -1.80 -2.67 3.15
N VAL A 124 -2.79 -2.32 3.98
CA VAL A 124 -3.16 -3.11 5.15
C VAL A 124 -3.48 -4.58 4.83
N HIS A 125 -3.86 -4.89 3.59
CA HIS A 125 -4.21 -6.25 3.18
C HIS A 125 -3.01 -7.18 2.99
N ILE A 126 -1.83 -6.67 2.60
CA ILE A 126 -0.65 -7.54 2.39
C ILE A 126 -0.15 -8.14 3.71
N THR A 127 -0.44 -7.46 4.84
CA THR A 127 0.01 -7.90 6.17
C THR A 127 -0.76 -9.10 6.70
N TYR A 128 -1.99 -9.36 6.23
CA TYR A 128 -2.81 -10.46 6.75
C TYR A 128 -3.48 -11.34 5.69
N ASN A 129 -3.49 -10.97 4.40
CA ASN A 129 -4.16 -11.79 3.38
C ASN A 129 -3.59 -13.22 3.29
N HIS A 130 -2.30 -13.40 3.58
CA HIS A 130 -1.68 -14.73 3.66
C HIS A 130 -2.30 -15.61 4.77
N CYS A 131 -2.78 -15.03 5.86
CA CYS A 131 -3.50 -15.76 6.91
C CYS A 131 -4.86 -16.27 6.41
N VAL A 132 -5.58 -15.47 5.62
CA VAL A 132 -6.86 -15.88 5.01
C VAL A 132 -6.62 -17.04 4.04
N VAL A 133 -5.56 -16.97 3.23
CA VAL A 133 -5.16 -18.06 2.33
C VAL A 133 -4.87 -19.33 3.13
N GLY A 134 -4.05 -19.23 4.18
CA GLY A 134 -3.70 -20.37 5.03
C GLY A 134 -4.91 -20.98 5.73
N PHE A 135 -5.83 -20.16 6.23
CA PHE A 135 -7.08 -20.64 6.83
C PHE A 135 -7.95 -21.40 5.82
N LEU A 136 -8.17 -20.85 4.63
CA LEU A 136 -8.97 -21.51 3.60
C LEU A 136 -8.35 -22.84 3.15
N GLN A 137 -7.02 -22.90 3.02
CA GLN A 137 -6.30 -24.14 2.73
C GLN A 137 -6.49 -25.19 3.84
N GLN A 138 -6.45 -24.80 5.12
CA GLN A 138 -6.69 -25.72 6.24
C GLN A 138 -8.11 -26.32 6.22
N THR A 139 -9.09 -25.56 5.75
CA THR A 139 -10.48 -26.07 5.59
C THR A 139 -10.68 -26.96 4.36
N GLY A 140 -9.62 -27.26 3.61
CA GLY A 140 -9.69 -28.05 2.37
C GLY A 140 -10.03 -27.24 1.13
N GLY A 141 -10.03 -25.90 1.23
CA GLY A 141 -10.22 -25.01 0.09
C GLY A 141 -9.09 -25.16 -0.94
N LYS A 142 -9.45 -25.24 -2.21
CA LYS A 142 -8.52 -25.20 -3.34
C LYS A 142 -8.48 -23.78 -3.88
N LEU A 143 -7.47 -23.02 -3.51
CA LEU A 143 -7.27 -21.65 -3.95
C LEU A 143 -5.83 -21.41 -4.38
N GLU A 144 -5.67 -20.41 -5.23
CA GLU A 144 -4.38 -19.90 -5.65
C GLU A 144 -4.26 -18.45 -5.20
N TRP A 145 -3.11 -18.12 -4.63
CA TRP A 145 -2.81 -16.76 -4.24
C TRP A 145 -2.02 -16.08 -5.36
N ILE A 146 -2.73 -15.32 -6.19
CA ILE A 146 -2.11 -14.55 -7.28
C ILE A 146 -1.50 -13.27 -6.70
N LYS A 147 -0.17 -13.21 -6.67
CA LYS A 147 0.55 -11.98 -6.38
C LYS A 147 0.97 -11.35 -7.71
N LEU A 148 0.54 -10.11 -7.97
CA LEU A 148 0.86 -9.41 -9.22
C LEU A 148 2.37 -9.32 -9.49
N ALA A 149 3.19 -9.20 -8.44
CA ALA A 149 4.64 -9.16 -8.54
C ALA A 149 5.23 -10.44 -9.16
N ASP A 150 4.64 -11.61 -8.90
CA ASP A 150 5.07 -12.89 -9.49
C ASP A 150 4.81 -12.94 -11.01
N TRP A 151 3.92 -12.05 -11.50
CA TRP A 151 3.58 -11.87 -12.92
C TRP A 151 4.27 -10.65 -13.54
N GLY A 152 5.25 -10.05 -12.84
CA GLY A 152 5.96 -8.87 -13.30
C GLY A 152 5.12 -7.57 -13.29
N ILE A 153 3.93 -7.60 -12.69
CA ILE A 153 3.08 -6.42 -12.51
C ILE A 153 3.34 -5.81 -11.14
N ARG A 154 3.82 -4.57 -11.13
CA ARG A 154 4.29 -3.87 -9.92
C ARG A 154 3.80 -2.42 -9.87
N GLY A 155 3.93 -1.78 -8.71
CA GLY A 155 3.47 -0.40 -8.48
C GLY A 155 1.97 -0.22 -8.28
N ASN A 156 1.20 -1.31 -8.18
CA ASN A 156 -0.25 -1.24 -8.02
C ASN A 156 -0.72 -0.97 -6.59
N SER A 157 -1.80 -0.20 -6.52
CA SER A 157 -2.60 0.05 -5.33
C SER A 157 -3.54 -1.13 -4.96
N HIS A 158 -4.35 -0.98 -3.91
CA HIS A 158 -5.40 -1.95 -3.56
C HIS A 158 -6.54 -2.04 -4.57
N PHE A 159 -6.96 -0.92 -5.18
CA PHE A 159 -8.08 -0.91 -6.11
C PHE A 159 -7.64 -1.26 -7.53
N LEU A 160 -7.19 -2.50 -7.71
CA LEU A 160 -6.62 -3.03 -8.95
C LEU A 160 -7.41 -2.72 -10.23
N HIS A 161 -8.73 -2.67 -10.16
CA HIS A 161 -9.61 -2.37 -11.30
C HIS A 161 -9.61 -0.89 -11.73
N ALA A 162 -9.15 0.01 -10.85
CA ALA A 162 -9.08 1.46 -11.09
C ALA A 162 -7.66 1.94 -11.45
N GLU A 163 -6.70 1.02 -11.49
CA GLU A 163 -5.30 1.32 -11.79
C GLU A 163 -5.08 1.62 -13.28
N LYS A 164 -4.01 2.35 -13.62
CA LYS A 164 -3.68 2.69 -15.02
C LYS A 164 -3.45 1.47 -15.91
N ASN A 165 -2.95 0.38 -15.33
CA ASN A 165 -2.71 -0.92 -15.96
C ASN A 165 -3.79 -1.95 -15.59
N ASN A 166 -5.01 -1.51 -15.24
CA ASN A 166 -6.12 -2.39 -14.85
C ASN A 166 -6.42 -3.49 -15.87
N MET A 167 -6.29 -3.22 -17.18
CA MET A 167 -6.48 -4.23 -18.23
C MET A 167 -5.42 -5.32 -18.19
N GLN A 168 -4.16 -4.98 -17.87
CA GLN A 168 -3.09 -5.96 -17.71
C GLN A 168 -3.38 -6.90 -16.52
N ILE A 169 -3.95 -6.37 -15.45
CA ILE A 169 -4.38 -7.15 -14.28
C ILE A 169 -5.59 -8.02 -14.63
N ALA A 170 -6.56 -7.47 -15.38
CA ALA A 170 -7.72 -8.21 -15.83
C ALA A 170 -7.32 -9.40 -16.71
N ASP A 171 -6.32 -9.25 -17.58
CA ASP A 171 -5.80 -10.33 -18.43
C ASP A 171 -5.20 -11.48 -17.62
N ILE A 172 -4.53 -11.21 -16.49
CA ILE A 172 -4.04 -12.26 -15.58
C ILE A 172 -5.22 -13.03 -14.98
N VAL A 173 -6.24 -12.32 -14.52
CA VAL A 173 -7.43 -12.93 -13.91
C VAL A 173 -8.19 -13.76 -14.96
N ASP A 174 -8.36 -13.25 -16.17
CA ASP A 174 -8.99 -13.99 -17.27
C ASP A 174 -8.19 -15.25 -17.62
N THR A 175 -6.87 -15.13 -17.80
CA THR A 175 -5.98 -16.28 -18.05
C THR A 175 -6.15 -17.35 -16.98
N TRP A 176 -6.14 -16.95 -15.72
CA TRP A 176 -6.36 -17.87 -14.60
C TRP A 176 -7.74 -18.54 -14.66
N ILE A 177 -8.81 -17.79 -14.94
CA ILE A 177 -10.17 -18.32 -15.09
C ILE A 177 -10.19 -19.37 -16.21
N GLN A 178 -9.64 -19.06 -17.38
CA GLN A 178 -9.62 -19.97 -18.52
C GLN A 178 -8.88 -21.26 -18.18
N GLU A 179 -7.70 -21.18 -17.56
CA GLU A 179 -6.94 -22.36 -17.13
C GLU A 179 -7.73 -23.27 -16.18
N LYS A 180 -8.50 -22.69 -15.25
CA LYS A 180 -9.32 -23.47 -14.32
C LYS A 180 -10.60 -24.01 -14.98
N SER A 181 -11.21 -23.25 -15.88
CA SER A 181 -12.42 -23.65 -16.59
C SER A 181 -12.17 -24.79 -17.58
N PHE A 182 -11.04 -24.81 -18.29
CA PHE A 182 -10.73 -25.84 -19.29
C PHE A 182 -10.17 -27.14 -18.72
N ASN A 183 -9.60 -27.14 -17.52
CA ASN A 183 -9.17 -28.36 -16.83
C ASN A 183 -10.34 -29.16 -16.21
N GLY A 184 -11.57 -28.62 -16.22
CA GLY A 184 -12.78 -29.31 -15.76
C GLY A 184 -13.44 -30.23 -16.80
N THR A 185 -12.99 -30.24 -18.06
CA THR A 185 -13.66 -30.92 -19.19
C THR A 185 -12.76 -31.87 -20.00
N LYS A 186 -11.76 -32.53 -19.39
CA LYS A 186 -11.14 -33.71 -19.99
C LYS A 186 -11.56 -34.98 -19.25
N SER A 187 -12.74 -35.46 -19.61
CA SER A 187 -13.15 -36.85 -19.45
C SER A 187 -14.00 -37.22 -20.66
N ALA A 188 -13.34 -37.79 -21.66
CA ALA A 188 -13.90 -38.64 -22.70
C ALA A 188 -12.75 -39.44 -23.32
#